data_AF-A0A1T5HVG3-F1
#
_entry.id   AF-A0A1T5HVG3-F1
#
_cell.length_a   1.000
_cell.length_b   1.000
_cell.length_c   1.000
_cell.angle_alpha   90.00
_cell.angle_beta   90.00
_cell.angle_gamma   90.00
#
_symmetry.space_group_name_H-M   'P 1'
#
loop_
_entity.id
_entity.type
_entity.pdbx_description
1 polymer ?
#
loop_
_entity_poly.entity_id
_entity_poly.type
_entity_poly.pdbx_seq_one_letter_code
_entity_poly.pdbx_strand_id
1 'polypeptide(L)' 'MTYWKNLHLTHQTITGLSLSINVVYPPEFESNIRNEMRSLKTNYQCPQIFKKEVISIICAYDGRLVNFNQK' A
#
# COMPACT_ATOMS: atom_id res chain seq x y z
N MET A 1 3.20 24.47 -2.54
CA MET A 1 3.86 23.30 -1.92
C MET A 1 2.90 22.13 -2.02
N THR A 2 3.12 21.21 -2.96
CA THR A 2 2.32 19.99 -3.06
C THR A 2 2.75 19.10 -1.89
N TYR A 3 1.95 19.04 -0.82
CA TYR A 3 2.27 18.23 0.34
C TYR A 3 1.87 16.78 0.03
N TRP A 4 2.84 15.87 -0.03
CA TRP A 4 2.56 14.45 -0.25
C TRP A 4 2.24 13.79 1.09
N LYS A 5 1.22 12.93 1.13
CA LYS A 5 0.90 12.14 2.31
C LYS A 5 1.66 10.81 2.29
N ASN A 6 2.21 10.43 3.44
CA ASN A 6 2.81 9.13 3.66
C ASN A 6 1.76 8.14 4.17
N LEU A 7 1.77 6.91 3.65
CA LEU A 7 1.01 5.80 4.18
C LEU A 7 1.95 4.61 4.40
N HIS A 8 1.94 4.11 5.64
CA HIS A 8 2.63 2.89 6.04
C HIS A 8 1.60 1.76 6.10
N LEU A 9 1.76 0.76 5.25
CA LEU A 9 0.93 -0.43 5.21
C LEU A 9 1.71 -1.62 5.75
N THR A 10 1.17 -2.25 6.78
CA THR A 10 1.72 -3.50 7.30
C THR A 10 0.74 -4.63 7.00
N HIS A 11 1.22 -5.71 6.39
CA HIS A 11 0.45 -6.92 6.13
C HIS A 11 1.21 -8.13 6.68
N GLN A 12 0.53 -8.89 7.53
CA GLN A 12 1.06 -10.12 8.08
C GLN A 12 0.38 -11.29 7.39
N THR A 13 1.19 -12.15 6.80
CA THR A 13 0.69 -13.35 6.12
C THR A 13 0.46 -14.48 7.10
N ILE A 14 -0.34 -15.46 6.68
CA ILE A 14 -0.68 -16.65 7.47
C ILE A 14 0.59 -17.46 7.83
N THR A 15 1.64 -17.37 7.01
CA THR A 15 2.93 -18.04 7.26
C THR A 15 3.83 -17.31 8.27
N GLY A 16 3.37 -16.20 8.86
CA GLY A 16 4.10 -15.42 9.86
C GLY A 16 5.03 -14.35 9.29
N LEU A 17 5.18 -14.27 7.97
CA LEU A 17 5.97 -13.21 7.32
C LEU A 17 5.25 -11.87 7.43
N SER A 18 6.01 -10.82 7.73
CA SER A 18 5.51 -9.46 7.87
C SER A 18 6.05 -8.57 6.76
N LEU A 19 5.14 -7.86 6.10
CA LEU A 19 5.47 -6.92 5.02
C LEU A 19 5.11 -5.53 5.45
N SER A 20 6.04 -4.62 5.24
CA SER A 20 5.83 -3.18 5.41
C SER A 20 6.06 -2.48 4.08
N ILE A 21 5.06 -1.74 3.63
CA ILE A 21 5.10 -0.94 2.40
C ILE A 21 4.87 0.52 2.76
N ASN A 22 5.83 1.37 2.40
CA ASN A 22 5.71 2.82 2.54
C ASN A 22 5.46 3.46 1.18
N VAL A 23 4.38 4.20 1.09
CA VAL A 23 3.95 4.85 -0.15
C VAL A 23 3.62 6.31 0.12
N VAL A 24 3.85 7.15 -0.88
CA VAL A 24 3.47 8.56 -0.89
C VAL A 24 2.43 8.81 -1.95
N TYR A 25 1.47 9.69 -1.69
CA TYR A 25 0.42 10.03 -2.66
C TYR A 25 -0.07 11.48 -2.46
N PRO A 26 -0.65 12.10 -3.51
CA PRO A 26 -1.34 13.36 -3.40
C PRO A 26 -2.55 13.26 -2.44
N PRO A 27 -2.77 14.25 -1.57
CA PRO A 27 -3.78 14.21 -0.51
C PRO A 27 -5.21 14.16 -1.04
N GLU A 28 -5.44 14.65 -2.26
CA GLU A 28 -6.73 14.61 -2.95
C GLU A 28 -7.27 13.18 -3.16
N PHE A 29 -6.39 12.19 -3.25
CA PHE A 29 -6.75 10.79 -3.48
C PHE A 29 -6.81 9.93 -2.20
N GLU A 30 -6.68 10.54 -1.01
CA GLU A 30 -6.64 9.79 0.26
C GLU A 30 -7.88 8.93 0.47
N SER A 31 -9.08 9.45 0.17
CA SER A 31 -10.33 8.71 0.34
C SER A 31 -10.36 7.47 -0.56
N ASN A 32 -9.97 7.64 -1.82
CA ASN A 32 -9.91 6.56 -2.81
C ASN A 32 -8.91 5.48 -2.39
N ILE A 33 -7.67 5.87 -2.07
CA ILE A 33 -6.60 4.96 -1.64
C ILE A 33 -7.00 4.19 -0.38
N ARG A 34 -7.62 4.85 0.62
CA ARG A 34 -8.07 4.18 1.83
C ARG A 34 -9.17 3.17 1.57
N ASN A 35 -10.07 3.44 0.62
CA ASN A 35 -11.15 2.53 0.27
C ASN A 35 -10.60 1.26 -0.41
N GLU A 36 -9.69 1.43 -1.38
CA GLU A 36 -9.05 0.29 -2.07
C GLU A 36 -8.15 -0.52 -1.14
N MET A 37 -7.40 0.13 -0.24
CA MET A 37 -6.57 -0.55 0.77
C MET A 37 -7.40 -1.37 1.75
N ARG A 38 -8.64 -0.95 2.05
CA ARG A 38 -9.53 -1.73 2.91
C ARG A 38 -9.93 -3.04 2.23
N SER A 39 -10.20 -3.00 0.93
CA SER A 39 -10.50 -4.20 0.12
C SER A 39 -9.29 -5.13 0.01
N LEU A 40 -8.08 -4.58 -0.06
CA LEU A 40 -6.83 -5.35 -0.08
C LEU A 40 -6.62 -6.20 1.19
N LYS A 41 -6.90 -5.68 2.38
CA LYS A 41 -6.60 -6.42 3.63
C LYS A 41 -7.37 -7.74 3.77
N THR A 42 -8.48 -7.90 3.07
CA THR A 42 -9.36 -9.07 3.20
C THR A 42 -8.96 -10.22 2.28
N ASN A 43 -8.22 -9.94 1.20
CA ASN A 43 -8.15 -10.87 0.05
C ASN A 43 -6.80 -11.58 -0.14
N TYR A 44 -5.70 -11.12 0.47
CA TYR A 44 -4.37 -11.63 0.10
C TYR A 44 -3.72 -12.49 1.19
N GLN A 45 -3.33 -13.70 0.80
CA GLN A 45 -2.50 -14.61 1.59
C GLN A 45 -1.01 -14.55 1.19
N CYS A 46 -0.69 -13.98 0.02
CA CYS A 46 0.64 -13.97 -0.57
C CYS A 46 1.29 -12.56 -0.56
N PRO A 47 2.53 -12.43 -0.06
CA PRO A 47 3.28 -11.18 0.00
C PRO A 47 3.41 -10.42 -1.32
N GLN A 48 3.75 -11.15 -2.39
CA GLN A 48 4.10 -10.55 -3.67
C GLN A 48 2.87 -10.01 -4.39
N ILE A 49 1.73 -10.68 -4.24
CA ILE A 49 0.46 -10.23 -4.80
C ILE A 49 0.00 -8.96 -4.08
N PHE A 50 0.07 -8.95 -2.74
CA PHE A 50 -0.22 -7.75 -1.94
C PHE A 50 0.64 -6.55 -2.36
N LYS A 51 1.95 -6.77 -2.56
CA LYS A 51 2.86 -5.72 -3.06
C LYS A 51 2.42 -5.18 -4.43
N LYS A 52 2.15 -6.08 -5.37
CA LYS A 52 1.79 -5.71 -6.76
C LYS A 52 0.53 -4.84 -6.78
N GLU A 53 -0.49 -5.22 -6.02
CA GLU A 53 -1.76 -4.51 -5.95
C GLU A 53 -1.62 -3.15 -5.26
N VAL A 54 -0.90 -3.08 -4.14
CA VAL A 54 -0.61 -1.80 -3.46
C VAL A 54 0.12 -0.84 -4.39
N ILE A 55 1.10 -1.31 -5.16
CA ILE A 55 1.80 -0.48 -6.16
C ILE A 55 0.82 -0.03 -7.25
N SER A 56 -0.02 -0.94 -7.76
CA SER A 56 -0.99 -0.63 -8.82
C SER A 56 -1.95 0.49 -8.39
N ILE A 57 -2.52 0.39 -7.19
CA ILE A 57 -3.43 1.42 -6.63
C ILE A 57 -2.69 2.74 -6.47
N ILE A 58 -1.50 2.73 -5.88
CA ILE A 58 -0.73 3.95 -5.65
C ILE A 58 -0.34 4.62 -6.96
N CYS A 59 0.10 3.86 -7.98
CA CYS A 59 0.40 4.41 -9.29
C CYS A 59 -0.83 4.93 -10.04
N ALA A 60 -2.03 4.36 -9.81
CA ALA A 60 -3.26 4.86 -10.40
C ALA A 60 -3.67 6.24 -9.88
N TYR A 61 -3.17 6.64 -8.70
CA TYR A 61 -3.45 7.92 -8.04
C TYR A 61 -2.19 8.81 -7.92
N ASP A 62 -1.30 8.77 -8.92
CA ASP A 62 -0.05 9.57 -8.98
C ASP A 62 0.90 9.38 -7.78
N GLY A 63 0.70 8.34 -7.00
CA GLY A 63 1.52 8.01 -5.86
C GLY A 63 2.82 7.30 -6.23
N ARG A 64 3.74 7.19 -5.27
CA ARG A 64 5.05 6.55 -5.43
C ARG A 64 5.34 5.60 -4.28
N LEU A 65 5.97 4.47 -4.60
CA LEU A 65 6.55 3.57 -3.61
C LEU A 65 7.85 4.17 -3.08
N VAL A 66 7.96 4.33 -1.76
CA VAL A 66 9.15 4.88 -1.09
C VAL A 66 10.01 3.77 -0.51
N ASN A 67 9.39 2.79 0.15
CA ASN A 67 10.13 1.69 0.76
C ASN A 67 9.29 0.40 0.77
N PHE A 68 9.97 -0.73 0.63
CA PHE A 68 9.38 -2.06 0.73
C PHE A 68 10.31 -2.93 1.58
N ASN A 69 9.81 -3.37 2.73
CA ASN A 69 10.51 -4.27 3.63
C ASN A 69 9.70 -5.56 3.79
N GLN A 70 10.37 -6.69 3.68
CA GLN A 70 9.84 -8.02 3.97
C GLN A 70 10.73 -8.63 5.05
N LYS A 71 10.15 -8.90 6.23
CA LYS A 71 10.84 -9.52 7.37
C LYS A 71 10.23 -10.88 7.68
#